data_AF-Q86M12-F1
#
_entry.id   AF-Q86M12-F1
#
_cell.length_a   1.000
_cell.length_b   1.000
_cell.length_c   1.000
_cell.angle_alpha   90.00
_cell.angle_beta   90.00
_cell.angle_gamma   90.00
#
_symmetry.space_group_name_H-M   'P 1'
#
loop_
_entity.id
_entity.type
_entity.pdbx_description
1 polymer ?
#
loop_
_entity_poly.entity_id
_entity_poly.type
_entity_poly.pdbx_seq_one_letter_code
_entity_poly.pdbx_strand_id
1 'polypeptide(L)'
;IASQYSGAVLRLASEPPEFVFGHTNKSADFLAKFPLGKVPAFEGDDGFCIFESNAIAYYAANDSLRGETREAAALVTRWVSFSDCDIVPPAPTWVFPTLGIIQFNKQATERAKEDVKRILAILNEHLLTQTFLVGERVTLADITVVCSLLSLYKQVLEPAFRQPYGNVDRWFMTCVQQPQFKAVLGEVNLCEKMAQFDAKKFAELQPKKEGKEKPAKESKQDRKDKKDDKEEKKKNKIQKDEEMDATEEVLACEPQNKDPFAVLPRSPFVLDEFKRKYSNEDTLTVALPFFWDNFDKEGWSIWHCEYKYAGELGLVFMSCNLMSGMLQRLDKLRKNAFASMLLFGTDNDNTISGIWVFRGQQLAFELCQ
;
A
#
# COMPACT_ATOMS: atom_id res chain seq x y z
N ILE A 1 6.03 -22.91 11.72
CA ILE A 1 4.94 -23.91 11.85
C ILE A 1 5.30 -25.20 11.13
N ALA A 2 5.66 -25.19 9.84
CA ALA A 2 6.06 -26.40 9.13
C ALA A 2 7.15 -27.22 9.87
N SER A 3 8.16 -26.54 10.42
CA SER A 3 9.20 -27.15 11.26
C SER A 3 8.69 -27.87 12.52
N GLN A 4 7.60 -27.40 13.12
CA GLN A 4 6.97 -28.04 14.29
C GLN A 4 6.33 -29.39 13.93
N TYR A 5 5.90 -29.56 12.68
CA TYR A 5 5.37 -30.84 12.19
C TYR A 5 6.48 -31.78 11.69
N SER A 6 7.52 -31.24 11.06
CA SER A 6 8.61 -32.04 10.50
C SER A 6 9.68 -32.44 11.51
N GLY A 7 9.80 -31.70 12.61
CA GLY A 7 10.90 -31.83 13.57
C GLY A 7 12.18 -31.08 13.13
N ALA A 8 12.12 -30.29 12.05
CA ALA A 8 13.26 -29.48 11.64
C ALA A 8 13.63 -28.46 12.73
N VAL A 9 14.90 -28.42 13.10
CA VAL A 9 15.41 -27.47 14.10
C VAL A 9 15.73 -26.16 13.40
N LEU A 10 15.08 -25.08 13.83
CA LEU A 10 15.31 -23.73 13.30
C LEU A 10 15.75 -22.82 14.45
N ARG A 11 16.85 -22.08 14.25
CA ARG A 11 17.24 -20.95 15.09
C ARG A 11 16.74 -19.66 14.43
N LEU A 12 15.94 -18.89 15.16
CA LEU A 12 15.44 -17.61 14.66
C LEU A 12 16.41 -16.48 15.04
N ALA A 13 16.98 -15.82 14.04
CA ALA A 13 17.70 -14.56 14.20
C ALA A 13 16.77 -13.40 13.81
N SER A 14 16.04 -12.86 14.78
CA SER A 14 15.07 -11.76 14.56
C SER A 14 15.35 -10.50 15.36
N GLU A 15 16.31 -10.52 16.29
CA GLU A 15 16.60 -9.43 17.21
C GLU A 15 18.08 -9.03 17.19
N PRO A 16 18.43 -7.79 17.56
CA PRO A 16 19.82 -7.37 17.70
C PRO A 16 20.59 -8.19 18.75
N PRO A 17 21.89 -8.47 18.57
CA PRO A 17 22.73 -8.06 17.43
C PRO A 17 22.64 -9.00 16.22
N GLU A 18 21.94 -10.13 16.33
CA GLU A 18 21.92 -11.17 15.30
C GLU A 18 21.23 -10.70 14.03
N PHE A 19 20.14 -9.93 14.17
CA PHE A 19 19.45 -9.34 13.03
C PHE A 19 18.83 -7.99 13.36
N VAL A 20 19.13 -6.98 12.54
CA VAL A 20 18.52 -5.65 12.59
C VAL A 20 17.85 -5.37 11.26
N PHE A 21 16.52 -5.37 11.22
CA PHE A 21 15.76 -5.13 9.99
C PHE A 21 16.07 -3.75 9.40
N GLY A 22 16.30 -3.69 8.09
CA GLY A 22 16.73 -2.49 7.37
C GLY A 22 18.25 -2.29 7.34
N HIS A 23 19.00 -2.97 8.21
CA HIS A 23 20.46 -2.89 8.28
C HIS A 23 21.12 -4.23 7.90
N THR A 24 20.87 -5.30 8.66
CA THR A 24 21.49 -6.61 8.42
C THR A 24 21.14 -7.15 7.05
N ASN A 25 19.87 -7.07 6.63
CA ASN A 25 19.43 -7.54 5.30
C ASN A 25 19.90 -6.67 4.12
N LYS A 26 20.65 -5.60 4.39
CA LYS A 26 21.28 -4.72 3.41
C LYS A 26 22.81 -4.79 3.43
N SER A 27 23.40 -5.56 4.33
CA SER A 27 24.86 -5.73 4.40
C SER A 27 25.37 -6.53 3.19
N ALA A 28 26.63 -6.32 2.84
CA ALA A 28 27.28 -7.06 1.74
C ALA A 28 27.24 -8.59 1.97
N ASP A 29 27.52 -9.03 3.21
CA ASP A 29 27.52 -10.45 3.57
C ASP A 29 26.14 -11.09 3.43
N PHE A 30 25.08 -10.37 3.80
CA PHE A 30 23.72 -10.85 3.64
C PHE A 30 23.32 -10.91 2.16
N LEU A 31 23.61 -9.86 1.40
CA LEU A 31 23.27 -9.78 -0.03
C LEU A 31 24.04 -10.80 -0.87
N ALA A 32 25.24 -11.20 -0.45
CA ALA A 32 26.00 -12.27 -1.10
C ALA A 32 25.27 -13.63 -1.04
N LYS A 33 24.50 -13.88 0.02
CA LYS A 33 23.70 -15.11 0.19
C LYS A 33 22.27 -14.94 -0.30
N PHE A 34 21.70 -13.75 -0.11
CA PHE A 34 20.30 -13.42 -0.34
C PHE A 34 20.19 -12.15 -1.18
N PRO A 35 20.28 -12.24 -2.52
CA PRO A 35 20.49 -11.10 -3.41
C PRO A 35 19.35 -10.07 -3.41
N LEU A 36 18.14 -10.48 -3.02
CA LEU A 36 16.99 -9.58 -2.93
C LEU A 36 17.03 -8.68 -1.68
N GLY A 37 17.86 -8.99 -0.68
CA GLY A 37 17.89 -8.27 0.60
C GLY A 37 16.53 -8.23 1.31
N LYS A 38 15.71 -9.26 1.08
CA LYS A 38 14.38 -9.48 1.67
C LYS A 38 14.47 -10.55 2.75
N VAL A 39 13.45 -10.59 3.60
CA VAL A 39 13.21 -11.65 4.58
C VAL A 39 11.79 -12.21 4.38
N PRO A 40 11.54 -13.50 4.71
CA PRO A 40 12.45 -14.46 5.33
C PRO A 40 13.58 -14.95 4.41
N ALA A 41 14.70 -15.32 5.02
CA ALA A 41 15.88 -15.91 4.39
C ALA A 41 16.41 -17.03 5.30
N PHE A 42 16.92 -18.11 4.72
CA PHE A 42 17.39 -19.29 5.46
C PHE A 42 18.79 -19.69 5.01
N GLU A 43 19.64 -20.01 5.98
CA GLU A 43 20.95 -20.63 5.80
C GLU A 43 21.01 -21.87 6.70
N GLY A 44 21.33 -23.03 6.12
CA GLY A 44 21.56 -24.27 6.85
C GLY A 44 22.97 -24.35 7.43
N ASP A 45 23.16 -25.23 8.41
CA ASP A 45 24.47 -25.47 9.03
C ASP A 45 25.52 -26.02 8.03
N ASP A 46 25.05 -26.57 6.91
CA ASP A 46 25.83 -27.04 5.77
C ASP A 46 26.14 -25.94 4.73
N GLY A 47 25.71 -24.70 4.99
CA GLY A 47 25.86 -23.55 4.10
C GLY A 47 24.80 -23.46 3.00
N PHE A 48 23.81 -24.36 2.95
CA PHE A 48 22.72 -24.26 1.98
C PHE A 48 21.88 -23.00 2.24
N CYS A 49 21.79 -22.12 1.24
CA CYS A 49 21.04 -20.87 1.33
C CYS A 49 19.77 -20.91 0.46
N ILE A 50 18.64 -20.50 1.01
CA ILE A 50 17.37 -20.36 0.27
C ILE A 50 16.58 -19.14 0.76
N PHE A 51 15.99 -18.41 -0.17
CA PHE A 51 15.08 -17.30 0.07
C PHE A 51 13.73 -17.58 -0.61
N GLU A 52 12.73 -16.73 -0.37
CA GLU A 52 11.30 -16.96 -0.61
C GLU A 52 10.63 -17.81 0.49
N SER A 53 9.60 -17.27 1.13
CA SER A 53 8.92 -17.88 2.27
C SER A 53 8.36 -19.27 1.96
N ASN A 54 7.78 -19.45 0.77
CA ASN A 54 7.20 -20.73 0.36
C ASN A 54 8.28 -21.79 0.15
N ALA A 55 9.42 -21.41 -0.41
CA ALA A 55 10.54 -22.31 -0.63
C ALA A 55 11.18 -22.74 0.70
N ILE A 56 11.36 -21.79 1.63
CA ILE A 56 11.83 -22.07 3.00
C ILE A 56 10.84 -23.00 3.73
N ALA A 57 9.53 -22.72 3.64
CA ALA A 57 8.50 -23.55 4.27
C ALA A 57 8.48 -24.97 3.67
N TYR A 58 8.65 -25.10 2.36
CA TYR A 58 8.75 -26.39 1.68
C TYR A 58 10.00 -27.16 2.11
N TYR A 59 11.15 -26.48 2.17
CA TYR A 59 12.40 -27.08 2.62
C TYR A 59 12.30 -27.61 4.06
N ALA A 60 11.69 -26.81 4.95
CA ALA A 60 11.46 -27.18 6.35
C ALA A 60 10.33 -28.21 6.55
N ALA A 61 9.53 -28.53 5.53
CA ALA A 61 8.42 -29.47 5.62
C ALA A 61 8.85 -30.94 5.45
N ASN A 62 8.07 -31.87 5.98
CA ASN A 62 8.19 -33.31 5.66
C ASN A 62 7.27 -33.68 4.47
N ASP A 63 7.34 -34.91 3.99
CA ASP A 63 6.57 -35.35 2.82
C ASP A 63 5.06 -35.29 3.04
N SER A 64 4.59 -35.58 4.27
CA SER A 64 3.17 -35.43 4.62
C SER A 64 2.68 -33.98 4.45
N LEU A 65 3.50 -32.99 4.79
CA LEU A 65 3.14 -31.57 4.63
C LEU A 65 3.21 -31.11 3.17
N ARG A 66 4.11 -31.70 2.38
CA ARG A 66 4.31 -31.40 0.95
C ARG A 66 3.25 -32.07 0.06
N GLY A 67 2.64 -33.15 0.54
CA GLY A 67 1.73 -34.01 -0.21
C GLY A 67 2.45 -35.29 -0.66
N GLU A 68 1.96 -36.44 -0.19
CA GLU A 68 2.61 -37.75 -0.39
C GLU A 68 2.41 -38.31 -1.81
N THR A 69 1.38 -37.86 -2.53
CA THR A 69 1.15 -38.21 -3.93
C THR A 69 1.33 -37.00 -4.84
N ARG A 70 1.52 -37.25 -6.13
CA ARG A 70 1.62 -36.20 -7.14
C ARG A 70 0.39 -35.29 -7.13
N GLU A 71 -0.80 -35.88 -6.99
CA GLU A 71 -2.07 -35.16 -6.94
C GLU A 71 -2.16 -34.30 -5.67
N ALA A 72 -1.79 -34.86 -4.51
CA ALA A 72 -1.79 -34.12 -3.25
C ALA A 72 -0.80 -32.94 -3.30
N ALA A 73 0.42 -33.15 -3.81
CA ALA A 73 1.42 -32.10 -3.95
C ALA A 73 0.98 -30.98 -4.90
N ALA A 74 0.29 -31.33 -5.99
CA ALA A 74 -0.30 -30.34 -6.90
C ALA A 74 -1.41 -29.52 -6.21
N LEU A 75 -2.27 -30.15 -5.41
CA LEU A 75 -3.31 -29.45 -4.65
C LEU A 75 -2.72 -28.55 -3.55
N VAL A 76 -1.64 -28.99 -2.88
CA VAL A 76 -0.90 -28.14 -1.94
C VAL A 76 -0.37 -26.90 -2.65
N THR A 77 0.28 -27.09 -3.80
CA THR A 77 0.82 -25.99 -4.62
C THR A 77 -0.27 -25.02 -5.08
N ARG A 78 -1.44 -25.53 -5.46
CA ARG A 78 -2.61 -24.71 -5.81
C ARG A 78 -3.00 -23.77 -4.68
N TRP A 79 -3.12 -24.27 -3.45
CA TRP A 79 -3.55 -23.43 -2.31
C TRP A 79 -2.47 -22.45 -1.84
N VAL A 80 -1.20 -22.83 -1.93
CA VAL A 80 -0.08 -21.90 -1.70
C VAL A 80 -0.15 -20.76 -2.73
N SER A 81 -0.33 -21.08 -4.01
CA SER A 81 -0.44 -20.08 -5.08
C SER A 81 -1.70 -19.20 -4.94
N PHE A 82 -2.84 -19.80 -4.56
CA PHE A 82 -4.06 -19.06 -4.26
C PHE A 82 -3.85 -18.07 -3.10
N SER A 83 -3.06 -18.45 -2.10
CA SER A 83 -2.71 -17.54 -1.01
C SER A 83 -1.96 -16.31 -1.52
N ASP A 84 -0.92 -16.51 -2.33
CA ASP A 84 -0.08 -15.42 -2.83
C ASP A 84 -0.79 -14.52 -3.85
N CYS A 85 -1.62 -15.12 -4.72
CA CYS A 85 -2.27 -14.41 -5.82
C CYS A 85 -3.59 -13.76 -5.42
N ASP A 86 -4.35 -14.38 -4.52
CA ASP A 86 -5.71 -13.96 -4.21
C ASP A 86 -5.84 -13.40 -2.78
N ILE A 87 -5.17 -13.98 -1.77
CA ILE A 87 -5.32 -13.53 -0.36
C ILE A 87 -4.36 -12.40 -0.01
N VAL A 88 -3.08 -12.55 -0.34
CA VAL A 88 -2.01 -11.62 0.04
C VAL A 88 -2.19 -10.22 -0.56
N PRO A 89 -2.77 -10.01 -1.76
CA PRO A 89 -2.98 -8.64 -2.25
C PRO A 89 -4.07 -7.83 -1.51
N PRO A 90 -5.30 -8.34 -1.29
CA PRO A 90 -6.33 -7.58 -0.58
C PRO A 90 -6.14 -7.53 0.95
N ALA A 91 -5.53 -8.54 1.57
CA ALA A 91 -5.35 -8.58 3.03
C ALA A 91 -4.63 -7.34 3.62
N PRO A 92 -3.40 -6.97 3.20
CA PRO A 92 -2.69 -5.80 3.70
C PRO A 92 -3.39 -4.50 3.27
N THR A 93 -4.01 -4.47 2.09
CA THR A 93 -4.78 -3.30 1.61
C THR A 93 -5.88 -2.92 2.61
N TRP A 94 -6.53 -3.91 3.21
CA TRP A 94 -7.53 -3.67 4.26
C TRP A 94 -6.91 -3.51 5.65
N VAL A 95 -5.90 -4.31 6.01
CA VAL A 95 -5.38 -4.37 7.38
C VAL A 95 -4.37 -3.26 7.71
N PHE A 96 -3.43 -2.94 6.82
CA PHE A 96 -2.32 -2.01 7.10
C PHE A 96 -2.77 -0.60 7.50
N PRO A 97 -3.86 -0.03 6.95
CA PRO A 97 -4.41 1.22 7.47
C PRO A 97 -4.82 1.14 8.94
N THR A 98 -5.43 0.02 9.38
CA THR A 98 -5.83 -0.16 10.78
C THR A 98 -4.64 -0.24 11.75
N LEU A 99 -3.46 -0.55 11.21
CA LEU A 99 -2.20 -0.61 11.94
C LEU A 99 -1.40 0.70 11.86
N GLY A 100 -1.85 1.68 11.06
CA GLY A 100 -1.11 2.92 10.83
C GLY A 100 0.14 2.76 9.95
N ILE A 101 0.24 1.66 9.19
CA ILE A 101 1.40 1.39 8.32
C ILE A 101 1.27 2.17 7.00
N ILE A 102 0.05 2.22 6.45
CA ILE A 102 -0.26 2.96 5.22
C ILE A 102 -1.46 3.87 5.44
N GLN A 103 -1.60 4.89 4.60
CA GLN A 103 -2.76 5.79 4.65
C GLN A 103 -4.03 5.06 4.21
N PHE A 104 -5.16 5.37 4.86
CA PHE A 104 -6.45 4.81 4.48
C PHE A 104 -6.93 5.31 3.12
N ASN A 105 -7.27 4.37 2.23
CA ASN A 105 -7.95 4.63 0.96
C ASN A 105 -9.29 3.88 0.94
N LYS A 106 -10.40 4.63 0.91
CA LYS A 106 -11.75 4.05 0.97
C LYS A 106 -12.04 3.12 -0.20
N GLN A 107 -11.74 3.51 -1.44
CA GLN A 107 -12.07 2.72 -2.62
C GLN A 107 -11.23 1.44 -2.71
N ALA A 108 -9.95 1.50 -2.34
CA ALA A 108 -9.10 0.32 -2.26
C ALA A 108 -9.56 -0.63 -1.15
N THR A 109 -9.93 -0.08 0.01
CA THR A 109 -10.41 -0.88 1.16
C THR A 109 -11.74 -1.59 0.83
N GLU A 110 -12.71 -0.90 0.21
CA GLU A 110 -13.98 -1.53 -0.14
C GLU A 110 -13.81 -2.62 -1.21
N ARG A 111 -12.92 -2.42 -2.21
CA ARG A 111 -12.57 -3.48 -3.17
C ARG A 111 -11.91 -4.67 -2.48
N ALA A 112 -10.94 -4.41 -1.59
CA ALA A 112 -10.29 -5.47 -0.82
C ALA A 112 -11.28 -6.27 0.03
N LYS A 113 -12.31 -5.62 0.62
CA LYS A 113 -13.39 -6.31 1.33
C LYS A 113 -14.21 -7.22 0.41
N GLU A 114 -14.53 -6.78 -0.79
CA GLU A 114 -15.26 -7.60 -1.77
C GLU A 114 -14.44 -8.81 -2.22
N ASP A 115 -13.14 -8.62 -2.46
CA ASP A 115 -12.24 -9.72 -2.82
C ASP A 115 -12.09 -10.72 -1.68
N VAL A 116 -11.91 -10.24 -0.43
CA VAL A 116 -11.90 -11.11 0.75
C VAL A 116 -13.21 -11.88 0.91
N LYS A 117 -14.38 -11.27 0.67
CA LYS A 117 -15.66 -11.99 0.68
C LYS A 117 -15.70 -13.12 -0.34
N ARG A 118 -15.17 -12.89 -1.55
CA ARG A 118 -15.12 -13.90 -2.61
C ARG A 118 -14.19 -15.06 -2.22
N ILE A 119 -13.03 -14.76 -1.67
CA ILE A 119 -12.05 -15.76 -1.21
C ILE A 119 -12.64 -16.60 -0.08
N LEU A 120 -13.26 -15.95 0.92
CA LEU A 120 -13.91 -16.66 2.01
C LEU A 120 -15.07 -17.53 1.50
N ALA A 121 -15.81 -17.10 0.49
CA ALA A 121 -16.84 -17.94 -0.13
C ALA A 121 -16.26 -19.20 -0.79
N ILE A 122 -15.19 -19.06 -1.58
CA ILE A 122 -14.49 -20.20 -2.22
C ILE A 122 -13.97 -21.19 -1.17
N LEU A 123 -13.32 -20.68 -0.12
CA LEU A 123 -12.85 -21.51 0.99
C LEU A 123 -14.01 -22.18 1.73
N ASN A 124 -15.11 -21.45 1.98
CA ASN A 124 -16.25 -21.96 2.72
C ASN A 124 -16.95 -23.12 1.98
N GLU A 125 -17.06 -23.01 0.65
CA GLU A 125 -17.57 -24.06 -0.20
C GLU A 125 -16.62 -25.26 -0.22
N HIS A 126 -15.32 -25.02 -0.45
CA HIS A 126 -14.31 -26.09 -0.45
C HIS A 126 -14.22 -26.80 0.90
N LEU A 127 -14.49 -26.12 2.01
CA LEU A 127 -14.38 -26.70 3.35
C LEU A 127 -15.70 -27.32 3.84
N LEU A 128 -16.76 -27.35 3.04
CA LEU A 128 -18.05 -27.90 3.46
C LEU A 128 -17.96 -29.39 3.83
N THR A 129 -17.16 -30.16 3.09
CA THR A 129 -17.03 -31.62 3.27
C THR A 129 -15.62 -32.06 3.69
N GLN A 130 -14.74 -31.11 4.02
CA GLN A 130 -13.33 -31.35 4.28
C GLN A 130 -12.94 -30.81 5.65
N THR A 131 -12.04 -31.51 6.33
CA THR A 131 -11.45 -31.04 7.59
C THR A 131 -10.31 -30.05 7.33
N PHE A 132 -9.48 -30.33 6.31
CA PHE A 132 -8.32 -29.55 5.90
C PHE A 132 -8.36 -29.28 4.38
N LEU A 133 -7.50 -28.39 3.89
CA LEU A 133 -7.56 -27.97 2.48
C LEU A 133 -7.16 -29.07 1.49
N VAL A 134 -6.28 -29.98 1.88
CA VAL A 134 -5.80 -31.08 1.03
C VAL A 134 -5.78 -32.39 1.81
N GLY A 135 -6.63 -33.33 1.40
CA GLY A 135 -6.85 -34.57 2.15
C GLY A 135 -7.42 -34.30 3.55
N GLU A 136 -7.25 -35.25 4.46
CA GLU A 136 -7.79 -35.16 5.83
C GLU A 136 -6.69 -34.92 6.88
N ARG A 137 -5.67 -34.12 6.53
CA ARG A 137 -4.59 -33.73 7.44
C ARG A 137 -4.00 -32.35 7.09
N VAL A 138 -3.35 -31.72 8.07
CA VAL A 138 -2.63 -30.46 7.85
C VAL A 138 -1.53 -30.65 6.80
N THR A 139 -1.49 -29.73 5.84
CA THR A 139 -0.42 -29.61 4.84
C THR A 139 0.12 -28.17 4.79
N LEU A 140 1.09 -27.91 3.91
CA LEU A 140 1.53 -26.54 3.62
C LEU A 140 0.39 -25.67 3.06
N ALA A 141 -0.66 -26.26 2.48
CA ALA A 141 -1.85 -25.51 2.08
C ALA A 141 -2.48 -24.82 3.30
N ASP A 142 -2.76 -25.59 4.36
CA ASP A 142 -3.40 -25.05 5.56
C ASP A 142 -2.52 -24.03 6.25
N ILE A 143 -1.23 -24.34 6.43
CA ILE A 143 -0.28 -23.44 7.08
C ILE A 143 -0.22 -22.10 6.35
N THR A 144 -0.11 -22.13 5.02
CA THR A 144 0.07 -20.92 4.21
C THR A 144 -1.21 -20.07 4.19
N VAL A 145 -2.37 -20.69 3.96
CA VAL A 145 -3.65 -19.96 3.90
C VAL A 145 -4.02 -19.40 5.27
N VAL A 146 -3.80 -20.14 6.37
CA VAL A 146 -4.03 -19.64 7.74
C VAL A 146 -3.13 -18.45 8.02
N CYS A 147 -1.83 -18.52 7.70
CA CYS A 147 -0.90 -17.41 7.92
C CYS A 147 -1.31 -16.15 7.16
N SER A 148 -1.77 -16.28 5.91
CA SER A 148 -2.23 -15.13 5.11
C SER A 148 -3.56 -14.54 5.60
N LEU A 149 -4.45 -15.35 6.17
CA LEU A 149 -5.72 -14.89 6.75
C LEU A 149 -5.58 -14.38 8.21
N LEU A 150 -4.46 -14.65 8.88
CA LEU A 150 -4.29 -14.37 10.30
C LEU A 150 -4.51 -12.89 10.65
N SER A 151 -3.95 -11.97 9.87
CA SER A 151 -4.09 -10.53 10.14
C SER A 151 -5.54 -10.06 9.93
N LEU A 152 -6.24 -10.60 8.93
CA LEU A 152 -7.66 -10.34 8.70
C LEU A 152 -8.51 -10.78 9.90
N TYR A 153 -8.31 -12.02 10.37
CA TYR A 153 -9.03 -12.57 11.53
C TYR A 153 -8.77 -11.81 12.82
N LYS A 154 -7.54 -11.32 13.05
CA LYS A 154 -7.18 -10.56 14.25
C LYS A 154 -7.67 -9.11 14.21
N GLN A 155 -7.73 -8.50 13.02
CA GLN A 155 -7.94 -7.05 12.91
C GLN A 155 -9.32 -6.63 12.41
N VAL A 156 -9.91 -7.30 11.41
CA VAL A 156 -11.02 -6.70 10.65
C VAL A 156 -12.21 -7.63 10.39
N LEU A 157 -12.01 -8.95 10.40
CA LEU A 157 -13.11 -9.89 10.23
C LEU A 157 -13.88 -10.00 11.54
N GLU A 158 -14.74 -9.02 11.86
CA GLU A 158 -15.64 -9.05 13.03
C GLU A 158 -16.75 -10.10 12.87
N PRO A 159 -17.46 -10.49 13.95
CA PRO A 159 -18.43 -11.59 13.91
C PRO A 159 -19.47 -11.46 12.79
N ALA A 160 -20.02 -10.26 12.58
CA ALA A 160 -21.02 -10.00 11.55
C ALA A 160 -20.47 -10.20 10.12
N PHE A 161 -19.18 -9.93 9.89
CA PHE A 161 -18.56 -10.10 8.58
C PHE A 161 -18.30 -11.57 8.27
N ARG A 162 -17.85 -12.35 9.28
CA ARG A 162 -17.45 -13.76 9.10
C ARG A 162 -18.60 -14.76 9.26
N GLN A 163 -19.73 -14.34 9.81
CA GLN A 163 -20.91 -15.18 10.03
C GLN A 163 -21.35 -16.03 8.82
N PRO A 164 -21.31 -15.54 7.56
CA PRO A 164 -21.66 -16.35 6.38
C PRO A 164 -20.68 -17.48 6.07
N TYR A 165 -19.48 -17.48 6.65
CA TYR A 165 -18.36 -18.35 6.28
C TYR A 165 -18.01 -19.35 7.41
N GLY A 166 -19.03 -19.96 8.01
CA GLY A 166 -18.87 -20.84 9.18
C GLY A 166 -17.92 -22.02 8.99
N ASN A 167 -17.79 -22.56 7.77
CA ASN A 167 -16.86 -23.67 7.49
C ASN A 167 -15.40 -23.19 7.55
N VAL A 168 -15.14 -21.96 7.10
CA VAL A 168 -13.82 -21.32 7.16
C VAL A 168 -13.47 -20.99 8.60
N ASP A 169 -14.40 -20.41 9.36
CA ASP A 169 -14.20 -20.11 10.78
C ASP A 169 -13.86 -21.39 11.58
N ARG A 170 -14.60 -22.48 11.34
CA ARG A 170 -14.33 -23.80 11.94
C ARG A 170 -12.95 -24.32 11.56
N TRP A 171 -12.58 -24.27 10.29
CA TRP A 171 -11.26 -24.74 9.81
C TRP A 171 -10.12 -23.88 10.36
N PHE A 172 -10.24 -22.55 10.32
CA PHE A 172 -9.24 -21.62 10.81
C PHE A 172 -8.98 -21.86 12.31
N MET A 173 -10.05 -21.94 13.10
CA MET A 173 -9.94 -22.24 14.54
C MET A 173 -9.35 -23.61 14.80
N THR A 174 -9.73 -24.63 14.01
CA THR A 174 -9.15 -25.98 14.10
C THR A 174 -7.65 -25.95 13.87
N CYS A 175 -7.17 -25.18 12.90
CA CYS A 175 -5.75 -25.06 12.57
C CYS A 175 -4.97 -24.30 13.64
N VAL A 176 -5.39 -23.07 14.01
CA VAL A 176 -4.66 -22.25 14.98
C VAL A 176 -4.64 -22.87 16.38
N GLN A 177 -5.57 -23.78 16.68
CA GLN A 177 -5.61 -24.51 17.93
C GLN A 177 -4.70 -25.75 17.97
N GLN A 178 -4.16 -26.20 16.84
CA GLN A 178 -3.19 -27.31 16.82
C GLN A 178 -1.95 -26.95 17.63
N PRO A 179 -1.34 -27.90 18.37
CA PRO A 179 -0.14 -27.63 19.18
C PRO A 179 1.00 -26.97 18.39
N GLN A 180 1.21 -27.40 17.14
CA GLN A 180 2.25 -26.91 16.24
C GLN A 180 2.01 -25.46 15.78
N PHE A 181 0.74 -25.07 15.63
CA PHE A 181 0.37 -23.68 15.35
C PHE A 181 0.51 -22.83 16.61
N LYS A 182 -0.06 -23.28 17.74
CA LYS A 182 0.03 -22.59 19.04
C LYS A 182 1.46 -22.34 19.48
N ALA A 183 2.38 -23.28 19.23
CA ALA A 183 3.79 -23.13 19.55
C ALA A 183 4.46 -21.92 18.86
N VAL A 184 3.89 -21.45 17.74
CA VAL A 184 4.45 -20.34 16.94
C VAL A 184 3.58 -19.08 17.03
N LEU A 185 2.26 -19.23 16.92
CA LEU A 185 1.32 -18.11 16.91
C LEU A 185 0.91 -17.64 18.31
N GLY A 186 1.12 -18.47 19.33
CA GLY A 186 0.57 -18.27 20.66
C GLY A 186 -0.96 -18.39 20.66
N GLU A 187 -1.60 -17.66 21.56
CA GLU A 187 -3.05 -17.55 21.61
C GLU A 187 -3.55 -16.58 20.53
N VAL A 188 -4.47 -17.06 19.69
CA VAL A 188 -5.06 -16.30 18.60
C VAL A 188 -6.46 -15.81 19.01
N ASN A 189 -6.56 -14.53 19.31
CA ASN A 189 -7.83 -13.86 19.59
C ASN A 189 -8.43 -13.29 18.30
N LEU A 190 -9.66 -13.67 18.00
CA LEU A 190 -10.40 -13.16 16.84
C LEU A 190 -10.89 -11.74 17.10
N CYS A 191 -10.95 -10.93 16.04
CA CYS A 191 -11.51 -9.59 16.05
C CYS A 191 -12.96 -9.60 16.56
N GLU A 192 -13.26 -8.86 17.62
CA GLU A 192 -14.64 -8.66 18.10
C GLU A 192 -15.34 -7.50 17.36
N LYS A 193 -14.58 -6.46 17.03
CA LYS A 193 -15.05 -5.27 16.32
C LYS A 193 -14.01 -4.84 15.30
N MET A 194 -14.46 -4.59 14.06
CA MET A 194 -13.57 -4.25 12.94
C MET A 194 -12.70 -3.05 13.30
N ALA A 195 -11.37 -3.24 13.26
CA ALA A 195 -10.42 -2.16 13.48
C ALA A 195 -10.56 -1.09 12.39
N GLN A 196 -10.38 0.17 12.78
CA GLN A 196 -10.48 1.33 11.92
C GLN A 196 -9.13 2.03 11.82
N PHE A 197 -8.93 2.80 10.76
CA PHE A 197 -7.75 3.65 10.61
C PHE A 197 -7.71 4.71 11.71
N ASP A 198 -6.55 4.83 12.36
CA ASP A 198 -6.26 5.87 13.33
C ASP A 198 -5.16 6.80 12.80
N ALA A 199 -5.54 8.06 12.55
CA ALA A 199 -4.64 9.07 12.02
C ALA A 199 -3.48 9.40 12.98
N LYS A 200 -3.67 9.28 14.29
CA LYS A 200 -2.62 9.53 15.29
C LYS A 200 -1.59 8.41 15.25
N LYS A 201 -2.04 7.16 15.26
CA LYS A 201 -1.16 5.99 15.15
C LYS A 201 -0.35 6.01 13.85
N PHE A 202 -0.99 6.40 12.74
CA PHE A 202 -0.29 6.60 11.47
C PHE A 202 0.81 7.66 11.59
N ALA A 203 0.53 8.82 12.18
CA ALA A 203 1.51 9.90 12.35
C ALA A 203 2.67 9.51 13.30
N GLU A 204 2.42 8.69 14.32
CA GLU A 204 3.45 8.22 15.26
C GLU A 204 4.42 7.20 14.65
N LEU A 205 3.96 6.40 13.69
CA LEU A 205 4.75 5.39 13.00
C LEU A 205 5.57 5.98 11.83
N GLN A 206 5.29 7.22 11.42
CA GLN A 206 6.16 7.94 10.49
C GLN A 206 7.45 8.35 11.21
N PRO A 207 8.62 8.27 10.56
CA PRO A 207 9.89 8.64 11.18
C PRO A 207 9.83 10.09 11.68
N LYS A 208 9.90 10.26 13.02
CA LYS A 208 10.06 11.58 13.65
C LYS A 208 11.44 12.12 13.30
N LYS A 209 11.51 13.28 12.65
CA LYS A 209 12.75 14.07 12.56
C LYS A 209 13.23 14.37 13.98
N GLU A 210 14.28 13.70 14.45
CA GLU A 210 14.85 13.93 15.78
C GLU A 210 15.64 15.25 15.83
N GLY A 211 15.40 16.02 16.89
CA GLY A 211 16.40 16.91 17.48
C GLY A 211 16.07 18.41 17.48
N LYS A 212 15.54 18.90 18.61
CA LYS A 212 16.36 19.70 19.56
C LYS A 212 15.54 20.12 20.78
N GLU A 213 16.03 19.69 21.94
CA GLU A 213 15.62 20.12 23.27
C GLU A 213 15.76 21.64 23.44
N LYS A 214 14.80 22.24 24.14
CA LYS A 214 14.81 23.63 24.57
C LYS A 214 15.69 23.80 25.81
N PRO A 215 16.47 24.88 25.91
CA PRO A 215 16.68 25.54 27.19
C PRO A 215 16.03 26.93 27.22
N ALA A 216 15.54 27.27 28.39
CA ALA A 216 14.82 28.50 28.71
C ALA A 216 15.77 29.68 29.03
N LYS A 217 15.26 30.89 28.74
CA LYS A 217 15.50 32.22 29.35
C LYS A 217 16.94 32.67 29.61
N GLU A 218 17.33 33.77 28.95
CA GLU A 218 17.46 35.08 29.63
C GLU A 218 17.56 36.25 28.64
N SER A 219 17.20 37.42 29.16
CA SER A 219 16.81 38.65 28.48
C SER A 219 17.96 39.62 28.20
N LYS A 220 17.80 40.36 27.09
CA LYS A 220 18.22 41.76 26.81
C LYS A 220 19.68 42.14 27.13
N GLN A 221 20.41 42.69 26.15
CA GLN A 221 20.39 44.14 25.87
C GLN A 221 21.48 44.56 24.85
N ASP A 222 21.04 45.35 23.86
CA ASP A 222 21.74 46.41 23.12
C ASP A 222 23.14 46.19 22.51
N ARG A 223 23.23 46.15 21.17
CA ARG A 223 23.54 47.34 20.34
C ARG A 223 23.66 47.01 18.86
N LYS A 224 22.97 47.84 18.06
CA LYS A 224 23.20 48.10 16.63
C LYS A 224 24.67 48.44 16.38
N ASP A 225 25.28 47.85 15.36
CA ASP A 225 25.44 48.53 14.07
C ASP A 225 26.12 47.59 13.05
N LYS A 226 25.48 47.51 11.87
CA LYS A 226 26.06 47.31 10.51
C LYS A 226 26.84 46.01 10.25
N LYS A 227 26.31 45.02 9.50
CA LYS A 227 26.15 45.01 8.02
C LYS A 227 27.39 45.64 7.35
N ASP A 228 28.30 44.94 6.70
CA ASP A 228 28.22 43.73 5.88
C ASP A 228 29.54 42.94 5.96
N ASP A 229 29.64 41.80 5.26
CA ASP A 229 30.78 40.86 5.18
C ASP A 229 30.85 39.72 6.21
N LYS A 230 29.79 38.91 6.26
CA LYS A 230 29.89 37.45 6.47
C LYS A 230 28.63 36.67 6.09
N GLU A 231 27.81 37.20 5.17
CA GLU A 231 26.64 36.51 4.61
C GLU A 231 26.97 35.58 3.42
N GLU A 232 28.21 35.54 2.92
CA GLU A 232 28.50 34.84 1.66
C GLU A 232 29.06 33.40 1.75
N LYS A 233 29.38 32.85 2.93
CA LYS A 233 29.96 31.49 3.00
C LYS A 233 29.26 30.46 3.89
N LYS A 234 28.08 30.81 4.43
CA LYS A 234 27.19 29.84 5.12
C LYS A 234 25.78 29.71 4.51
N LYS A 235 25.49 30.44 3.44
CA LYS A 235 24.27 30.28 2.62
C LYS A 235 24.35 29.15 1.57
N ASN A 236 25.55 28.64 1.25
CA ASN A 236 25.72 27.70 0.12
C ASN A 236 25.63 26.19 0.43
N LYS A 237 25.20 25.75 1.61
CA LYS A 237 25.03 24.29 1.88
C LYS A 237 23.87 23.89 2.78
N ILE A 238 22.98 24.83 3.14
CA ILE A 238 21.77 24.57 3.97
C ILE A 238 20.49 24.90 3.16
N GLN A 239 20.61 25.12 1.85
CA GLN A 239 19.49 25.58 1.00
C GLN A 239 19.09 24.56 -0.08
N LYS A 240 19.23 23.24 0.16
CA LYS A 240 18.87 22.25 -0.87
C LYS A 240 18.03 21.04 -0.47
N ASP A 241 17.53 20.92 0.76
CA ASP A 241 16.65 19.77 1.11
C ASP A 241 15.47 20.11 2.05
N GLU A 242 15.12 21.40 2.17
CA GLU A 242 13.84 21.82 2.76
C GLU A 242 13.31 23.03 1.98
N GLU A 243 12.96 22.85 0.71
CA GLU A 243 11.82 23.58 0.18
C GLU A 243 10.58 22.74 0.50
N MET A 244 9.71 23.27 1.36
CA MET A 244 8.31 22.88 1.33
C MET A 244 7.82 23.08 -0.09
N ASP A 245 7.19 22.04 -0.67
CA ASP A 245 6.53 22.15 -1.96
C ASP A 245 5.65 23.39 -1.93
N ALA A 246 5.80 24.28 -2.91
CA ALA A 246 5.01 25.51 -3.04
C ALA A 246 3.51 25.23 -2.91
N THR A 247 3.05 24.01 -3.18
CA THR A 247 1.66 23.60 -2.97
C THR A 247 1.21 23.55 -1.50
N GLU A 248 2.11 23.33 -0.53
CA GLU A 248 1.79 23.22 0.90
C GLU A 248 1.62 24.57 1.60
N GLU A 249 2.40 25.60 1.23
CA GLU A 249 2.16 26.97 1.74
C GLU A 249 0.85 27.55 1.19
N VAL A 250 0.48 27.16 -0.03
CA VAL A 250 -0.71 27.66 -0.75
C VAL A 250 -2.02 27.16 -0.13
N LEU A 251 -2.06 25.91 0.31
CA LEU A 251 -3.25 25.32 0.95
C LEU A 251 -3.45 25.79 2.40
N ALA A 252 -2.41 26.35 3.04
CA ALA A 252 -2.47 26.85 4.41
C ALA A 252 -3.07 28.27 4.52
N CYS A 253 -3.20 28.99 3.39
CA CYS A 253 -3.68 30.37 3.35
C CYS A 253 -5.18 30.56 3.02
N GLU A 254 -5.96 29.52 2.75
CA GLU A 254 -7.37 29.72 2.37
C GLU A 254 -8.38 29.61 3.53
N PRO A 255 -9.30 30.58 3.67
CA PRO A 255 -10.49 30.44 4.48
C PRO A 255 -11.47 29.44 3.84
N GLN A 256 -12.14 28.64 4.67
CA GLN A 256 -13.16 27.71 4.18
C GLN A 256 -14.27 28.44 3.40
N ASN A 257 -14.69 27.80 2.30
CA ASN A 257 -16.08 27.65 1.82
C ASN A 257 -16.46 28.40 0.51
N LYS A 258 -16.36 27.70 -0.64
CA LYS A 258 -17.40 27.47 -1.68
C LYS A 258 -16.79 26.78 -2.92
N ASP A 259 -17.53 25.85 -3.54
CA ASP A 259 -17.14 25.21 -4.81
C ASP A 259 -16.97 26.28 -5.91
N PRO A 260 -15.77 26.45 -6.51
CA PRO A 260 -15.49 27.52 -7.47
C PRO A 260 -16.32 27.42 -8.77
N PHE A 261 -16.94 26.27 -9.05
CA PHE A 261 -17.75 26.06 -10.25
C PHE A 261 -19.26 26.21 -10.01
N ALA A 262 -19.71 26.42 -8.77
CA ALA A 262 -21.13 26.49 -8.42
C ALA A 262 -21.88 27.71 -9.01
N VAL A 263 -21.15 28.72 -9.50
CA VAL A 263 -21.69 29.97 -10.04
C VAL A 263 -21.84 29.93 -11.57
N LEU A 264 -21.35 28.86 -12.24
CA LEU A 264 -21.30 28.79 -13.69
C LEU A 264 -22.62 28.28 -14.31
N PRO A 265 -23.01 28.78 -15.50
CA PRO A 265 -24.20 28.33 -16.21
C PRO A 265 -24.12 26.85 -16.60
N ARG A 266 -25.26 26.18 -16.66
CA ARG A 266 -25.38 24.74 -16.93
C ARG A 266 -24.91 24.42 -18.37
N SER A 267 -24.05 23.43 -18.51
CA SER A 267 -23.55 22.93 -19.80
C SER A 267 -24.50 21.92 -20.43
N PRO A 268 -24.57 21.83 -21.78
CA PRO A 268 -25.08 20.65 -22.46
C PRO A 268 -24.11 19.45 -22.41
N PHE A 269 -22.81 19.65 -22.14
CA PHE A 269 -21.83 18.56 -22.03
C PHE A 269 -21.93 17.85 -20.68
N VAL A 270 -22.27 16.56 -20.71
CA VAL A 270 -22.40 15.70 -19.54
C VAL A 270 -21.09 14.93 -19.30
N LEU A 271 -20.25 15.46 -18.42
CA LEU A 271 -18.93 14.89 -18.13
C LEU A 271 -18.99 13.44 -17.61
N ASP A 272 -20.03 13.08 -16.85
CA ASP A 272 -20.18 11.72 -16.32
C ASP A 272 -20.44 10.67 -17.42
N GLU A 273 -21.13 11.07 -18.50
CA GLU A 273 -21.36 10.19 -19.65
C GLU A 273 -20.07 9.98 -20.44
N PHE A 274 -19.30 11.06 -20.65
CA PHE A 274 -17.97 10.97 -21.23
C PHE A 274 -17.04 10.09 -20.40
N LYS A 275 -16.99 10.27 -19.06
CA LYS A 275 -16.19 9.44 -18.14
C LYS A 275 -16.56 7.97 -18.23
N ARG A 276 -17.86 7.66 -18.35
CA ARG A 276 -18.33 6.28 -18.49
C ARG A 276 -17.85 5.66 -19.81
N LYS A 277 -17.95 6.39 -20.92
CA LYS A 277 -17.45 5.92 -22.23
C LYS A 277 -15.94 5.79 -22.25
N TYR A 278 -15.22 6.77 -21.70
CA TYR A 278 -13.76 6.74 -21.60
C TYR A 278 -13.23 5.55 -20.79
N SER A 279 -13.94 5.15 -19.71
CA SER A 279 -13.52 4.03 -18.86
C SER A 279 -13.92 2.64 -19.38
N ASN A 280 -14.98 2.55 -20.19
CA ASN A 280 -15.60 1.26 -20.55
C ASN A 280 -15.42 0.87 -22.02
N GLU A 281 -15.05 1.82 -22.89
CA GLU A 281 -14.97 1.62 -24.34
C GLU A 281 -13.59 2.05 -24.88
N ASP A 282 -13.32 1.74 -26.14
CA ASP A 282 -12.04 2.08 -26.77
C ASP A 282 -11.84 3.60 -26.84
N THR A 283 -10.71 4.07 -26.30
CA THR A 283 -10.45 5.50 -26.14
C THR A 283 -10.30 6.22 -27.47
N LEU A 284 -9.61 5.61 -28.44
CA LEU A 284 -9.24 6.26 -29.71
C LEU A 284 -10.40 6.27 -30.71
N THR A 285 -11.14 5.17 -30.80
CA THR A 285 -12.17 4.98 -31.83
C THR A 285 -13.58 5.35 -31.36
N VAL A 286 -13.82 5.42 -30.05
CA VAL A 286 -15.16 5.68 -29.51
C VAL A 286 -15.21 6.85 -28.52
N ALA A 287 -14.36 6.86 -27.49
CA ALA A 287 -14.45 7.89 -26.45
C ALA A 287 -14.02 9.28 -26.92
N LEU A 288 -12.95 9.39 -27.71
CA LEU A 288 -12.47 10.67 -28.26
C LEU A 288 -13.43 11.28 -29.30
N PRO A 289 -13.95 10.53 -30.30
CA PRO A 289 -15.00 11.05 -31.18
C PRO A 289 -16.22 11.56 -30.40
N PHE A 290 -16.70 10.77 -29.43
CA PHE A 290 -17.81 11.19 -28.57
C PHE A 290 -17.50 12.45 -27.76
N PHE A 291 -16.27 12.60 -27.27
CA PHE A 291 -15.83 13.82 -26.60
C PHE A 291 -16.00 15.03 -27.52
N TRP A 292 -15.42 15.01 -28.71
CA TRP A 292 -15.44 16.15 -29.62
C TRP A 292 -16.85 16.49 -30.14
N ASP A 293 -17.71 15.49 -30.33
CA ASP A 293 -19.10 15.68 -30.77
C ASP A 293 -19.96 16.36 -29.69
N ASN A 294 -19.63 16.16 -28.41
CA ASN A 294 -20.44 16.65 -27.29
C ASN A 294 -19.76 17.78 -26.50
N PHE A 295 -18.51 18.13 -26.82
CA PHE A 295 -17.72 19.09 -26.06
C PHE A 295 -18.27 20.52 -26.20
N ASP A 296 -18.76 21.06 -25.08
CA ASP A 296 -19.21 22.44 -24.96
C ASP A 296 -18.02 23.37 -24.74
N LYS A 297 -17.55 23.98 -25.84
CA LYS A 297 -16.42 24.93 -25.84
C LYS A 297 -16.68 26.21 -25.06
N GLU A 298 -17.95 26.62 -24.87
CA GLU A 298 -18.26 27.88 -24.19
C GLU A 298 -18.14 27.75 -22.68
N GLY A 299 -18.46 26.58 -22.13
CA GLY A 299 -18.37 26.40 -20.69
C GLY A 299 -17.37 25.35 -20.19
N TRP A 300 -16.63 24.66 -21.05
CA TRP A 300 -15.51 23.82 -20.66
C TRP A 300 -14.24 24.27 -21.36
N SER A 301 -13.11 24.09 -20.69
CA SER A 301 -11.78 24.38 -21.22
C SER A 301 -10.87 23.16 -21.08
N ILE A 302 -9.85 23.10 -21.95
CA ILE A 302 -8.85 22.05 -22.00
C ILE A 302 -7.50 22.68 -21.68
N TRP A 303 -6.77 22.08 -20.75
CA TRP A 303 -5.49 22.58 -20.27
C TRP A 303 -4.43 21.49 -20.34
N HIS A 304 -3.24 21.89 -20.77
CA HIS A 304 -2.05 21.04 -20.69
C HIS A 304 -1.27 21.41 -19.42
N CYS A 305 -0.84 20.40 -18.68
CA CYS A 305 0.00 20.58 -17.51
C CYS A 305 1.27 19.74 -17.64
N GLU A 306 2.36 20.28 -17.10
CA GLU A 306 3.67 19.64 -17.07
C GLU A 306 4.29 19.86 -15.70
N TYR A 307 4.93 18.83 -15.16
CA TYR A 307 5.56 18.89 -13.86
C TYR A 307 6.82 19.73 -13.90
N LYS A 308 6.85 20.77 -13.07
CA LYS A 308 7.88 21.82 -13.10
C LYS A 308 9.27 21.34 -12.68
N TYR A 309 9.35 20.33 -11.82
CA TYR A 309 10.60 19.87 -11.20
C TYR A 309 11.00 18.46 -11.68
N ALA A 310 10.94 18.22 -12.99
CA ALA A 310 11.25 16.90 -13.56
C ALA A 310 12.64 16.35 -13.15
N GLY A 311 13.64 17.22 -12.94
CA GLY A 311 14.98 16.82 -12.49
C GLY A 311 15.06 16.32 -11.04
N GLU A 312 13.99 16.46 -10.24
CA GLU A 312 13.90 15.94 -8.87
C GLU A 312 13.17 14.59 -8.82
N LEU A 313 12.67 14.12 -9.97
CA LEU A 313 11.99 12.84 -10.07
C LEU A 313 13.02 11.70 -10.12
N GLY A 314 13.00 10.86 -9.09
CA GLY A 314 13.85 9.67 -8.98
C GLY A 314 13.27 8.46 -9.70
N LEU A 315 12.91 7.43 -8.94
CA LEU A 315 12.37 6.17 -9.46
C LEU A 315 10.94 6.34 -9.98
N VAL A 316 10.61 5.69 -11.10
CA VAL A 316 9.30 5.82 -11.77
C VAL A 316 8.13 5.53 -10.83
N PHE A 317 8.26 4.54 -9.93
CA PHE A 317 7.20 4.23 -8.98
C PHE A 317 6.97 5.36 -7.94
N MET A 318 8.03 6.09 -7.56
CA MET A 318 7.93 7.22 -6.64
C MET A 318 7.22 8.39 -7.31
N SER A 319 7.54 8.65 -8.59
CA SER A 319 6.86 9.63 -9.43
C SER A 319 5.37 9.28 -9.62
N CYS A 320 5.03 7.99 -9.80
CA CYS A 320 3.65 7.52 -9.82
C CYS A 320 2.90 7.77 -8.49
N ASN A 321 3.58 7.61 -7.35
CA ASN A 321 3.00 7.93 -6.04
C ASN A 321 2.75 9.43 -5.87
N LEU A 322 3.66 10.27 -6.36
CA LEU A 322 3.54 11.74 -6.33
C LEU A 322 2.33 12.21 -7.15
N MET A 323 2.20 11.70 -8.38
CA MET A 323 1.04 11.94 -9.25
C MET A 323 -0.27 11.51 -8.58
N SER A 324 -0.28 10.32 -7.98
CA SER A 324 -1.45 9.79 -7.28
C SER A 324 -1.84 10.66 -6.08
N GLY A 325 -0.85 11.14 -5.31
CA GLY A 325 -1.08 12.06 -4.19
C GLY A 325 -1.67 13.40 -4.62
N MET A 326 -1.21 13.97 -5.73
CA MET A 326 -1.78 15.20 -6.30
C MET A 326 -3.25 15.01 -6.71
N LEU A 327 -3.56 13.95 -7.46
CA LEU A 327 -4.93 13.66 -7.90
C LEU A 327 -5.87 13.41 -6.70
N GLN A 328 -5.37 12.79 -5.63
CA GLN A 328 -6.13 12.61 -4.40
C GLN A 328 -6.46 13.93 -3.70
N ARG A 329 -5.52 14.89 -3.66
CA ARG A 329 -5.76 16.23 -3.09
C ARG A 329 -6.81 17.01 -3.90
N LEU A 330 -6.91 16.74 -5.19
CA LEU A 330 -7.84 17.38 -6.12
C LEU A 330 -9.18 16.64 -6.28
N ASP A 331 -9.48 15.59 -5.49
CA ASP A 331 -10.71 14.79 -5.63
C ASP A 331 -12.00 15.62 -5.47
N LYS A 332 -11.94 16.78 -4.78
CA LYS A 332 -13.06 17.74 -4.71
C LYS A 332 -13.49 18.26 -6.09
N LEU A 333 -12.57 18.31 -7.05
CA LEU A 333 -12.84 18.72 -8.44
C LEU A 333 -13.48 17.63 -9.27
N ARG A 334 -13.56 16.39 -8.78
CA ARG A 334 -13.96 15.22 -9.58
C ARG A 334 -15.35 15.32 -10.19
N LYS A 335 -16.25 16.13 -9.65
CA LYS A 335 -17.58 16.37 -10.26
C LYS A 335 -17.51 17.29 -11.47
N ASN A 336 -16.60 18.26 -11.47
CA ASN A 336 -16.53 19.35 -12.45
C ASN A 336 -15.23 19.34 -13.28
N ALA A 337 -14.40 18.30 -13.13
CA ALA A 337 -13.14 18.12 -13.84
C ALA A 337 -12.88 16.66 -14.21
N PHE A 338 -12.10 16.47 -15.26
CA PHE A 338 -11.51 15.22 -15.72
C PHE A 338 -10.04 15.47 -16.05
N ALA A 339 -9.18 14.52 -15.74
CA ALA A 339 -7.76 14.61 -16.06
C ALA A 339 -7.23 13.26 -16.53
N SER A 340 -6.30 13.30 -17.47
CA SER A 340 -5.47 12.17 -17.84
C SER A 340 -4.02 12.58 -17.68
N MET A 341 -3.33 11.96 -16.72
CA MET A 341 -1.94 12.23 -16.37
C MET A 341 -1.11 11.01 -16.77
N LEU A 342 0.03 11.25 -17.41
CA LEU A 342 0.94 10.22 -17.89
C LEU A 342 2.35 10.51 -17.40
N LEU A 343 3.06 9.45 -17.08
CA LEU A 343 4.49 9.50 -16.81
C LEU A 343 5.22 9.03 -18.06
N PHE A 344 6.23 9.80 -18.47
CA PHE A 344 7.10 9.50 -19.60
C PHE A 344 8.54 9.32 -19.12
N GLY A 345 9.30 8.43 -19.76
CA GLY A 345 10.73 8.23 -19.47
C GLY A 345 11.04 6.98 -18.65
N THR A 346 12.21 6.98 -18.02
CA THR A 346 12.79 5.87 -17.26
C THR A 346 13.23 6.30 -15.86
N ASP A 347 13.72 5.37 -15.04
CA ASP A 347 14.20 5.69 -13.68
C ASP A 347 15.29 6.78 -13.72
N ASN A 348 15.12 7.81 -12.90
CA ASN A 348 15.98 9.01 -12.80
C ASN A 348 16.04 9.90 -14.05
N ASP A 349 15.20 9.63 -15.07
CA ASP A 349 15.00 10.47 -16.24
C ASP A 349 13.53 10.34 -16.69
N ASN A 350 12.64 10.89 -15.87
CA ASN A 350 11.21 10.88 -16.13
C ASN A 350 10.56 12.26 -15.96
N THR A 351 9.45 12.44 -16.66
CA THR A 351 8.61 13.65 -16.62
C THR A 351 7.15 13.24 -16.47
N ILE A 352 6.36 14.12 -15.86
CA ILE A 352 4.92 13.94 -15.69
C ILE A 352 4.23 15.04 -16.51
N SER A 353 3.34 14.64 -17.40
CA SER A 353 2.51 15.57 -18.17
C SER A 353 1.08 15.07 -18.22
N GLY A 354 0.13 15.96 -18.43
CA GLY A 354 -1.26 15.56 -18.52
C GLY A 354 -2.19 16.60 -19.10
N ILE A 355 -3.38 16.14 -19.46
CA ILE A 355 -4.46 16.96 -20.00
C ILE A 355 -5.57 17.04 -18.96
N TRP A 356 -6.02 18.26 -18.70
CA TRP A 356 -7.14 18.58 -17.84
C TRP A 356 -8.30 19.12 -18.66
N VAL A 357 -9.51 18.70 -18.31
CA VAL A 357 -10.77 19.23 -18.82
C VAL A 357 -11.61 19.62 -17.63
N PHE A 358 -11.92 20.90 -17.47
CA PHE A 358 -12.73 21.37 -16.35
C PHE A 358 -13.67 22.50 -16.75
N ARG A 359 -14.69 22.72 -15.91
CA ARG A 359 -15.75 23.71 -16.16
C ARG A 359 -15.20 25.14 -16.04
N GLY A 360 -15.64 26.03 -16.92
CA GLY A 360 -15.19 27.42 -16.99
C GLY A 360 -14.01 27.62 -17.94
N GLN A 361 -13.62 28.89 -18.10
CA GLN A 361 -12.53 29.32 -19.00
C GLN A 361 -11.30 29.84 -18.24
N GLN A 362 -11.37 29.89 -16.91
CA GLN A 362 -10.31 30.37 -16.04
C GLN A 362 -9.70 29.18 -15.30
N LEU A 363 -8.43 29.31 -14.92
CA LEU A 363 -7.73 28.33 -14.09
C LEU A 363 -8.55 28.02 -12.83
N ALA A 364 -8.71 26.73 -12.54
CA ALA A 364 -9.41 26.27 -11.32
C ALA A 364 -8.78 26.80 -10.03
N PHE A 365 -7.47 27.09 -10.07
CA PHE A 365 -6.70 27.76 -9.03
C PHE A 365 -5.70 28.70 -9.70
N GLU A 366 -5.65 29.97 -9.29
CA GLU A 366 -4.55 30.83 -9.65
C GLU A 366 -3.28 30.34 -8.92
N LEU A 367 -2.13 30.36 -9.59
CA LEU A 367 -0.84 30.11 -8.96
C LEU A 367 -0.70 31.08 -7.78
N CYS A 368 -0.83 30.58 -6.55
CA CYS A 368 -0.46 31.39 -5.39
C CYS A 368 1.04 31.68 -5.48
N GLN A 369 1.37 32.96 -5.29
CA GLN A 369 2.74 33.45 -5.21
C GLN A 369 3.48 32.89 -4.01
#